data_AF-A0A9X8VLI7-F1
#
_entry.id   AF-A0A9X8VLI7-F1
#
_cell.length_a   1.000
_cell.length_b   1.000
_cell.length_c   1.000
_cell.angle_alpha   90.00
_cell.angle_beta   90.00
_cell.angle_gamma   90.00
#
_symmetry.space_group_name_H-M   'P 1'
#
loop_
_entity.id
_entity.type
_entity.pdbx_description
1 polymer ?
#
loop_
_entity_poly.entity_id
_entity_poly.type
_entity_poly.pdbx_seq_one_letter_code
_entity_poly.pdbx_strand_id
1 'polypeptide(L)'
;MNNSAFNFDTLSPDVIMDALEGIGLRVDSGLTALNSYENRVYQFMDEDRRRYVVKFYRPERWSAAQIGEEHQFALDLANAEIPAVAPLALQGATLHTHGGFFFTLFPSVGGRQYEI
;
A
#
# COMPACT_ATOMS: atom_id res chain seq x y z
N MET A 1 -10.92 -12.05 24.79
CA MET A 1 -10.87 -11.07 23.68
C MET A 1 -9.79 -11.56 22.73
N ASN A 2 -10.16 -12.40 21.75
CA ASN A 2 -9.21 -12.90 20.77
C ASN A 2 -8.99 -11.78 19.75
N ASN A 3 -7.89 -11.06 19.92
CA ASN A 3 -7.51 -9.98 19.01
C ASN A 3 -6.89 -10.60 17.75
N SER A 4 -7.74 -11.14 16.88
CA SER A 4 -7.38 -11.73 15.59
C SER A 4 -6.76 -10.73 14.60
N ALA A 5 -6.65 -9.45 14.98
CA ALA A 5 -6.02 -8.38 14.20
C ALA A 5 -4.51 -8.23 14.48
N PHE A 6 -3.91 -8.97 15.43
CA PHE A 6 -2.46 -8.89 15.66
C PHE A 6 -1.62 -9.42 14.48
N ASN A 7 -2.24 -10.22 13.61
CA ASN A 7 -1.61 -10.87 12.46
C ASN A 7 -2.43 -10.63 11.20
N PHE A 8 -1.77 -10.71 10.05
CA PHE A 8 -2.39 -10.62 8.73
C PHE A 8 -3.26 -11.84 8.36
N ASP A 9 -3.67 -12.65 9.35
CA ASP A 9 -4.39 -13.92 9.14
C ASP A 9 -5.76 -13.69 8.49
N THR A 10 -6.36 -12.51 8.68
CA THR A 10 -7.62 -12.10 8.07
C THR A 10 -7.45 -11.35 6.75
N LEU A 11 -6.21 -11.06 6.32
CA LEU A 11 -5.93 -10.37 5.05
C LEU A 11 -5.93 -11.38 3.89
N SER A 12 -7.12 -11.87 3.54
CA SER A 12 -7.30 -12.75 2.38
C SER A 12 -7.19 -11.97 1.06
N PRO A 13 -6.96 -12.65 -0.09
CA PRO A 13 -7.05 -12.02 -1.39
C PRO A 13 -8.36 -11.24 -1.62
N ASP A 14 -9.49 -11.79 -1.19
CA ASP A 14 -10.80 -11.12 -1.33
C ASP A 14 -10.84 -9.80 -0.57
N VAL A 15 -10.34 -9.77 0.68
CA VAL A 15 -10.25 -8.53 1.48
C VAL A 15 -9.34 -7.49 0.81
N ILE A 16 -8.27 -7.93 0.15
CA ILE A 16 -7.39 -7.01 -0.60
C ILE A 16 -8.12 -6.44 -1.81
N MET A 17 -8.85 -7.27 -2.56
CA MET A 17 -9.61 -6.86 -3.74
C MET A 17 -10.72 -5.87 -3.35
N ASP A 18 -11.49 -6.17 -2.30
CA ASP A 18 -12.54 -5.29 -1.77
C ASP A 18 -11.98 -3.96 -1.28
N ALA A 19 -10.80 -3.97 -0.65
CA ALA A 19 -10.11 -2.76 -0.22
C ALA A 19 -9.71 -1.87 -1.42
N LEU A 20 -9.19 -2.47 -2.49
CA LEU A 20 -8.79 -1.75 -3.70
C LEU A 20 -10.02 -1.21 -4.46
N GLU A 21 -11.09 -1.99 -4.58
CA GLU A 21 -12.33 -1.52 -5.20
C GLU A 21 -12.96 -0.36 -4.42
N GLY A 22 -12.89 -0.40 -3.08
CA GLY A 22 -13.35 0.69 -2.21
C GLY A 22 -12.66 2.03 -2.48
N ILE A 23 -11.41 2.02 -2.96
CA ILE A 23 -10.68 3.24 -3.35
C ILE A 23 -10.77 3.54 -4.86
N GLY A 24 -11.64 2.83 -5.59
CA GLY A 24 -11.93 3.03 -7.01
C GLY A 24 -10.95 2.33 -7.95
N LEU A 25 -10.24 1.29 -7.49
CA LEU A 25 -9.31 0.53 -8.32
C LEU A 25 -9.78 -0.90 -8.51
N ARG A 26 -9.78 -1.35 -9.76
CA ARG A 26 -10.07 -2.72 -10.12
C ARG A 26 -8.79 -3.44 -10.52
N VAL A 27 -8.53 -4.55 -9.84
CA VAL A 27 -7.41 -5.43 -10.18
C VAL A 27 -7.80 -6.25 -11.41
N ASP A 28 -7.00 -6.13 -12.47
CA ASP A 28 -7.11 -6.97 -13.66
C ASP A 28 -6.36 -8.29 -13.48
N SER A 29 -5.10 -8.22 -13.03
CA SER A 29 -4.26 -9.41 -12.93
C SER A 29 -3.09 -9.27 -11.94
N GLY A 30 -2.56 -10.44 -11.54
CA GLY A 30 -1.22 -10.55 -10.98
C GLY A 30 -1.06 -10.13 -9.52
N LEU A 31 -2.09 -10.21 -8.68
CA LEU A 31 -2.04 -9.94 -7.22
C LEU A 31 -0.97 -10.81 -6.53
N THR A 32 0.28 -10.35 -6.60
CA THR A 32 1.48 -11.11 -6.27
C THR A 32 2.08 -10.54 -5.00
N ALA A 33 2.23 -11.37 -3.97
CA ALA A 33 2.89 -10.97 -2.74
C ALA A 33 4.38 -10.68 -2.99
N LEU A 34 4.87 -9.55 -2.49
CA LEU A 34 6.28 -9.17 -2.51
C LEU A 34 6.95 -9.51 -1.17
N ASN A 35 8.27 -9.71 -1.20
CA ASN A 35 9.06 -10.05 -0.01
C ASN A 35 9.14 -8.85 0.96
N SER A 36 8.21 -8.79 1.91
CA SER A 36 8.20 -7.82 3.01
C SER A 36 7.86 -8.53 4.32
N TYR A 37 8.67 -8.29 5.35
CA TYR A 37 8.54 -8.94 6.65
C TYR A 37 7.62 -8.19 7.62
N GLU A 38 7.67 -6.85 7.61
CA GLU A 38 6.86 -6.03 8.54
C GLU A 38 5.44 -5.83 8.01
N ASN A 39 5.31 -5.45 6.73
CA ASN A 39 4.04 -5.13 6.10
C ASN A 39 3.66 -6.21 5.07
N ARG A 40 2.38 -6.29 4.69
CA ARG A 40 2.00 -7.09 3.53
C ARG A 40 1.94 -6.21 2.30
N VAL A 41 2.75 -6.58 1.32
CA VAL A 41 2.93 -5.82 0.11
C VAL A 41 2.56 -6.70 -1.06
N TYR A 42 1.70 -6.20 -1.93
CA TYR A 42 1.26 -6.91 -3.14
C TYR A 42 1.44 -6.02 -4.35
N GLN A 43 1.93 -6.59 -5.44
CA GLN A 43 1.93 -5.96 -6.75
C GLN A 43 0.73 -6.46 -7.55
N PHE A 44 0.13 -5.60 -8.35
CA PHE A 44 -0.93 -5.98 -9.29
C PHE A 44 -0.98 -5.02 -10.48
N MET A 45 -1.76 -5.40 -11.49
CA MET A 45 -2.10 -4.55 -12.64
C MET A 45 -3.59 -4.20 -12.60
N ASP A 46 -3.95 -2.95 -12.92
CA ASP A 46 -5.34 -2.51 -13.05
C ASP A 46 -5.91 -2.70 -14.45
N GLU A 47 -7.19 -2.36 -14.65
CA GLU A 47 -7.89 -2.44 -15.93
C GLU A 47 -7.29 -1.53 -17.02
N ASP A 48 -6.63 -0.44 -16.63
CA ASP A 48 -5.89 0.47 -17.52
C ASP A 48 -4.45 -0.01 -17.81
N ARG A 49 -4.12 -1.24 -17.41
CA ARG A 49 -2.80 -1.88 -17.57
C ARG A 49 -1.66 -1.16 -16.84
N ARG A 50 -1.98 -0.40 -15.81
CA ARG A 50 -1.01 0.26 -14.92
C ARG A 50 -0.65 -0.67 -13.78
N ARG A 51 0.63 -0.68 -13.41
CA ARG A 51 1.13 -1.50 -12.31
C ARG A 51 1.20 -0.71 -11.03
N TYR A 52 0.69 -1.29 -9.96
CA TYR A 52 0.69 -0.71 -8.63
C TYR A 52 1.25 -1.66 -7.60
N VAL A 53 1.63 -1.09 -6.46
CA VAL A 53 1.97 -1.81 -5.25
C VAL A 53 1.08 -1.32 -4.13
N VAL A 54 0.33 -2.23 -3.50
CA VAL A 54 -0.44 -1.96 -2.29
C VAL A 54 0.36 -2.41 -1.07
N LYS A 55 0.42 -1.55 -0.04
CA LYS A 55 1.07 -1.82 1.25
C LYS A 55 0.01 -1.78 2.33
N PHE A 56 -0.23 -2.92 2.96
CA PHE A 56 -1.02 -3.04 4.19
C PHE A 56 -0.08 -2.95 5.39
N TYR A 57 -0.29 -1.93 6.21
CA TYR A 57 0.50 -1.70 7.42
C TYR A 57 0.19 -2.78 8.45
N ARG A 58 1.23 -3.20 9.18
CA ARG A 58 1.05 -4.07 10.34
C ARG A 58 0.13 -3.40 11.37
N PRO A 59 -0.99 -4.05 11.76
CA PRO A 59 -1.88 -3.51 12.77
C PRO A 59 -1.14 -3.20 14.08
N GLU A 60 -1.59 -2.15 14.77
CA GLU A 60 -1.08 -1.70 16.08
C GLU A 60 0.40 -1.30 16.13
N ARG A 61 1.09 -1.26 14.97
CA ARG A 61 2.48 -0.83 14.89
C ARG A 61 2.62 0.69 14.84
N TRP A 62 1.75 1.32 14.04
CA TRP A 62 1.75 2.76 13.80
C TRP A 62 0.33 3.31 13.88
N SER A 63 0.19 4.52 14.41
CA SER A 63 -1.06 5.27 14.33
C SER A 63 -1.25 5.87 12.93
N ALA A 64 -2.50 6.19 12.59
CA ALA A 64 -2.81 6.87 11.33
C ALA A 64 -2.06 8.21 11.19
N ALA A 65 -1.83 8.94 12.30
CA ALA A 65 -1.08 10.20 12.31
C ALA A 65 0.39 9.98 11.94
N GLN A 66 1.04 8.96 12.49
CA GLN A 66 2.43 8.63 12.18
C GLN A 66 2.60 8.17 10.73
N ILE A 67 1.66 7.36 10.22
CA ILE A 67 1.68 6.96 8.81
C ILE A 67 1.45 8.19 7.91
N GLY A 68 0.53 9.08 8.30
CA GLY A 68 0.30 10.34 7.59
C GLY A 68 1.54 11.24 7.53
N GLU A 69 2.34 11.29 8.59
CA GLU A 69 3.61 12.01 8.62
C GLU A 69 4.63 11.41 7.63
N GLU A 70 4.76 10.07 7.58
CA GLU A 70 5.58 9.38 6.56
C GLU A 70 5.12 9.72 5.14
N HIS A 71 3.80 9.71 4.90
CA HIS A 71 3.22 10.03 3.60
C HIS A 71 3.53 11.47 3.19
N GLN A 72 3.35 12.42 4.10
CA GLN A 72 3.63 13.83 3.85
C GLN A 72 5.11 14.03 3.53
N PHE A 73 6.00 13.41 4.31
CA PHE A 73 7.43 13.50 4.05
C PHE A 73 7.82 12.93 2.68
N ALA A 74 7.26 11.77 2.29
CA ALA A 74 7.52 11.20 0.97
C ALA A 74 6.99 12.07 -0.18
N LEU A 75 5.84 12.73 0.01
CA LEU A 75 5.31 13.71 -0.94
C LEU A 75 6.21 14.94 -1.04
N ASP A 76 6.71 15.46 0.08
CA ASP A 76 7.62 16.60 0.13
C ASP A 76 8.94 16.30 -0.60
N LEU A 77 9.49 15.08 -0.43
CA LEU A 77 10.67 14.62 -1.18
C LEU A 77 10.40 14.59 -2.70
N ALA A 78 9.27 14.02 -3.12
CA ALA A 78 8.90 13.98 -4.53
C ALA A 78 8.70 15.38 -5.13
N ASN A 79 8.09 16.31 -4.37
CA ASN A 79 7.92 17.71 -4.75
C ASN A 79 9.24 18.47 -4.84
N ALA A 80 10.23 18.08 -4.05
CA ALA A 80 11.60 18.59 -4.12
C ALA A 80 12.47 17.90 -5.19
N GLU A 81 11.85 17.11 -6.08
CA GLU A 81 12.52 16.34 -7.14
C GLU A 81 13.57 15.33 -6.62
N ILE A 82 13.45 14.93 -5.35
CA ILE A 82 14.29 13.89 -4.75
C ILE A 82 13.74 12.53 -5.20
N PRO A 83 14.58 11.58 -5.68
CA PRO A 83 14.14 10.27 -6.15
C PRO A 83 13.55 9.37 -5.06
N ALA A 84 12.30 9.64 -4.67
CA ALA A 84 11.51 8.87 -3.73
C ALA A 84 10.13 8.55 -4.33
N VAL A 85 9.58 7.39 -3.99
CA VAL A 85 8.25 6.99 -4.47
C VAL A 85 7.20 7.36 -3.42
N ALA A 86 6.45 8.43 -3.70
CA ALA A 86 5.37 8.89 -2.83
C ALA A 86 4.11 8.01 -2.98
N PRO A 87 3.28 7.88 -1.93
CA PRO A 87 1.98 7.22 -2.04
C PRO A 87 1.04 8.03 -2.93
N LEU A 88 0.14 7.34 -3.63
CA LEU A 88 -0.88 7.94 -4.49
C LEU A 88 -2.00 8.52 -3.64
N ALA A 89 -2.42 9.74 -3.96
CA ALA A 89 -3.63 10.33 -3.41
C ALA A 89 -4.84 9.84 -4.22
N LEU A 90 -5.64 8.96 -3.62
CA LEU A 90 -6.86 8.42 -4.20
C LEU A 90 -8.03 8.88 -3.36
N GLN A 91 -9.12 9.32 -4.01
CA GLN A 91 -10.28 9.88 -3.32
C GLN A 91 -9.92 10.99 -2.28
N GLY A 92 -8.85 11.75 -2.53
CA GLY A 92 -8.39 12.83 -1.64
C GLY A 92 -7.54 12.40 -0.44
N ALA A 93 -7.18 11.12 -0.30
CA ALA A 93 -6.33 10.63 0.79
C ALA A 93 -5.23 9.70 0.27
N THR A 94 -4.11 9.60 1.00
CA THR A 94 -3.04 8.64 0.73
C THR A 94 -3.09 7.43 1.65
N LEU A 95 -3.80 7.54 2.78
CA LEU A 95 -3.99 6.47 3.76
C LEU A 95 -5.46 6.07 3.78
N HIS A 96 -5.71 4.76 3.65
CA HIS A 96 -7.04 4.18 3.60
C HIS A 96 -7.20 3.11 4.67
N THR A 97 -8.45 2.75 4.95
CA THR A 97 -8.80 1.70 5.90
C THR A 97 -9.79 0.71 5.29
N HIS A 98 -9.53 -0.58 5.48
CA HIS A 98 -10.48 -1.62 5.11
C HIS A 98 -10.23 -2.87 5.98
N GLY A 99 -11.29 -3.53 6.44
CA GLY A 99 -11.18 -4.77 7.22
C GLY A 99 -10.33 -4.67 8.49
N GLY A 100 -10.18 -3.48 9.07
CA GLY A 100 -9.33 -3.23 10.24
C GLY A 100 -7.84 -2.98 9.92
N PHE A 101 -7.45 -2.95 8.64
CA PHE A 101 -6.09 -2.65 8.21
C PHE A 101 -5.99 -1.22 7.66
N PHE A 102 -4.88 -0.57 7.99
CA PHE A 102 -4.43 0.62 7.26
C PHE A 102 -3.71 0.16 5.99
N PHE A 103 -3.96 0.84 4.87
CA PHE A 103 -3.26 0.57 3.63
C PHE A 103 -3.07 1.80 2.77
N THR A 104 -2.12 1.70 1.85
CA THR A 104 -1.81 2.75 0.87
C THR A 104 -1.38 2.13 -0.45
N LEU A 105 -1.37 2.94 -1.51
CA LEU A 105 -1.00 2.52 -2.86
C LEU A 105 0.16 3.35 -3.39
N PHE A 106 1.10 2.68 -4.06
CA PHE A 106 2.23 3.30 -4.74
C PHE A 106 2.22 2.94 -6.23
N PRO A 107 2.75 3.81 -7.11
CA PRO A 107 3.08 3.37 -8.46
C PRO A 107 4.16 2.29 -8.39
N SER A 108 4.04 1.23 -9.19
CA SER A 108 5.05 0.18 -9.24
C SER A 108 6.28 0.66 -10.01
N VAL A 109 7.29 1.13 -9.29
CA VAL A 109 8.57 1.56 -9.89
C VAL A 109 9.51 0.36 -10.02
N GLY A 110 9.92 0.07 -11.26
CA GLY A 110 10.96 -0.91 -11.53
C GLY A 110 12.35 -0.34 -11.22
N GLY A 111 13.32 -1.23 -11.00
CA GLY A 111 14.70 -0.82 -10.78
C GLY A 111 15.64 -1.99 -10.99
N ARG A 112 16.93 -1.69 -11.07
CA ARG A 112 18.01 -2.68 -10.97
C ARG A 112 18.64 -2.60 -9.58
N GLN A 113 19.32 -3.67 -9.17
CA GLN A 113 20.14 -3.61 -7.96
C GLN A 113 21.14 -2.46 -8.09
N TYR A 114 21.38 -1.76 -6.98
CA TYR A 114 22.36 -0.68 -6.95
C TYR A 114 23.75 -1.28 -7.18
N GLU A 115 24.40 -0.84 -8.25
CA GLU A 115 25.78 -1.21 -8.58
C GLU A 115 26.71 -0.26 -7.79
N ILE A 116 27.54 -0.82 -6.90
CA ILE A 116 28.57 -0.07 -6.13
C ILE A 116 29.88 -0.10 -6.91
#